data_AF-A0A7Y2PLS9-F1
#
_entry.id   AF-A0A7Y2PLS9-F1
#
_cell.length_a   1.000
_cell.length_b   1.000
_cell.length_c   1.000
_cell.angle_alpha   90.00
_cell.angle_beta   90.00
_cell.angle_gamma   90.00
#
_symmetry.space_group_name_H-M   'P 1'
#
loop_
_entity.id
_entity.type
_entity.pdbx_description
1 polymer ?
#
loop_
_entity_poly.entity_id
_entity_poly.type
_entity_poly.pdbx_seq_one_letter_code
_entity_poly.pdbx_strand_id
1 'polypeptide(L)'
;MKEKKQKFKQVLSVFIIFVLTFIMTCGCSTEERKEKVKLNEVPFAIFEENDDGAKAKLYYWDLEHKKIKDESKILYTIPKKDIPSEIYKKSPISWDGKNYLVVPSYVQVSQDYQGNVEKVEIPVQEKTIWGKGVKLVSKGNGKYSLIFNENNKNKEMEMVIPPYFFKGEDGKEYSTEETGTIAGIIKNGSEVLTLYSCFIPGEGKIYSKLLILKYGLDTKGVEWKEVKIPEDLELSPALPPLPDNTTSIEKSFFIPTLTVPAEVNIDSMELKPVSEMIEYQKKYISDGVKSAIPVNIEILGSYENILFLGIQIVKPTEPPELYVFALKDREMMGLLYRTAKGIELIDQENKVVGTYDIPRSSGFGGGKDIIFPNTSGTDSI
;
A
#
# COMPACT_ATOMS: atom_id res chain seq x y z
N MET A 1 3.76 52.71 -56.88
CA MET A 1 4.80 51.83 -56.29
C MET A 1 5.01 52.05 -54.78
N LYS A 2 4.95 53.29 -54.27
CA LYS A 2 5.08 53.59 -52.83
C LYS A 2 3.94 53.02 -51.95
N GLU A 3 2.69 53.07 -52.40
CA GLU A 3 1.54 52.52 -51.64
C GLU A 3 1.58 50.99 -51.46
N LYS A 4 2.03 50.23 -52.48
CA LYS A 4 2.18 48.78 -52.36
C LYS A 4 3.23 48.39 -51.31
N LYS A 5 4.35 49.13 -51.23
CA LYS A 5 5.38 48.94 -50.19
C LYS A 5 4.85 49.27 -48.79
N GLN A 6 4.00 50.28 -48.66
CA GLN A 6 3.42 50.68 -47.37
C GLN A 6 2.38 49.67 -46.87
N LYS A 7 1.51 49.18 -47.75
CA LYS A 7 0.57 48.08 -47.43
C LYS A 7 1.32 46.79 -47.08
N PHE A 8 2.40 46.46 -47.78
CA PHE A 8 3.21 45.28 -47.47
C PHE A 8 3.89 45.38 -46.09
N LYS A 9 4.41 46.56 -45.73
CA LYS A 9 4.98 46.79 -44.38
C LYS A 9 3.91 46.69 -43.28
N GLN A 10 2.71 47.22 -43.50
CA GLN A 10 1.62 47.09 -42.54
C GLN A 10 1.18 45.63 -42.34
N VAL A 11 1.02 44.87 -43.42
CA VAL A 11 0.68 43.44 -43.34
C VAL A 11 1.78 42.64 -42.63
N LEU A 12 3.05 42.93 -42.93
CA LEU A 12 4.18 42.27 -42.28
C LEU A 12 4.25 42.59 -40.79
N SER A 13 4.01 43.84 -40.39
CA SER A 13 3.96 44.23 -38.98
C SER A 13 2.80 43.55 -38.24
N VAL A 14 1.61 43.45 -38.85
CA VAL A 14 0.48 42.73 -38.24
C VAL A 14 0.78 41.24 -38.12
N PHE A 15 1.44 40.64 -39.10
CA PHE A 15 1.83 39.23 -39.07
C PHE A 15 2.88 38.95 -37.99
N ILE A 16 3.89 39.83 -37.84
CA ILE A 16 4.91 39.72 -36.79
C ILE A 16 4.29 39.86 -35.40
N ILE A 17 3.37 40.83 -35.22
CA ILE A 17 2.64 40.98 -33.96
C ILE A 17 1.83 39.72 -33.68
N PHE A 18 1.08 39.21 -34.65
CA PHE A 18 0.26 38.00 -34.49
C PHE A 18 1.11 36.79 -34.08
N VAL A 19 2.25 36.56 -34.74
CA VAL A 19 3.19 35.48 -34.40
C VAL A 19 3.78 35.67 -33.01
N LEU A 20 4.17 36.89 -32.62
CA LEU A 20 4.70 37.17 -31.29
C LEU A 20 3.64 36.99 -30.18
N THR A 21 2.40 37.43 -30.40
CA THR A 21 1.30 37.13 -29.47
C THR A 21 0.98 35.65 -29.42
N PHE A 22 1.02 34.93 -30.55
CA PHE A 22 0.78 33.48 -30.57
C PHE A 22 1.87 32.72 -29.82
N ILE A 23 3.14 33.13 -29.93
CA ILE A 23 4.25 32.56 -29.15
C ILE A 23 4.09 32.89 -27.65
N MET A 24 3.60 34.10 -27.30
CA MET A 24 3.36 34.45 -25.90
C MET A 24 2.10 33.80 -25.30
N THR A 25 1.06 33.50 -26.08
CA THR A 25 -0.17 32.85 -25.60
C THR A 25 -0.15 31.32 -25.72
N CYS A 26 0.67 30.75 -26.61
CA CYS A 26 0.92 29.30 -26.69
C CYS A 26 2.23 28.86 -26.02
N GLY A 27 3.01 29.80 -25.47
CA GLY A 27 4.30 29.56 -24.80
C GLY A 27 4.22 29.32 -23.29
N CYS A 28 3.02 29.07 -22.75
CA CYS A 28 2.84 28.42 -21.46
C CYS A 28 2.00 27.15 -21.67
N SER A 29 2.48 26.21 -22.48
CA SER A 29 2.29 24.83 -22.08
C SER A 29 2.99 24.70 -20.74
N THR A 30 2.23 24.60 -19.66
CA THR A 30 2.67 23.82 -18.51
C THR A 30 3.24 22.54 -19.08
N GLU A 31 4.56 22.44 -19.14
CA GLU A 31 5.20 21.15 -18.99
C GLU A 31 4.67 20.65 -17.65
N GLU A 32 3.53 19.95 -17.68
CA GLU A 32 3.36 18.82 -16.80
C GLU A 32 4.68 18.10 -16.91
N ARG A 33 5.51 18.19 -15.86
CA ARG A 33 6.49 17.16 -15.58
C ARG A 33 5.67 15.88 -15.49
N LYS A 34 5.38 15.27 -16.65
CA LYS A 34 5.23 13.84 -16.78
C LYS A 34 6.64 13.34 -16.55
N GLU A 35 7.01 13.32 -15.27
CA GLU A 35 8.00 12.38 -14.79
C GLU A 35 7.53 11.07 -15.39
N LYS A 36 8.27 10.58 -16.39
CA LYS A 36 8.10 9.24 -16.90
C LYS A 36 8.36 8.37 -15.67
N VAL A 37 7.30 8.02 -14.95
CA VAL A 37 7.35 7.03 -13.89
C VAL A 37 7.95 5.81 -14.58
N LYS A 38 9.22 5.54 -14.28
CA LYS A 38 9.84 4.31 -14.71
C LYS A 38 9.11 3.24 -13.92
N LEU A 39 8.16 2.57 -14.55
CA LEU A 39 7.27 1.59 -13.93
C LEU A 39 8.02 0.46 -13.17
N ASN A 40 9.33 0.33 -13.38
CA ASN A 40 10.17 -0.71 -12.78
C ASN A 40 11.06 -0.20 -11.63
N GLU A 41 10.97 1.07 -11.23
CA GLU A 41 11.69 1.59 -10.06
C GLU A 41 10.73 1.69 -8.86
N VAL A 42 10.83 0.72 -7.97
CA VAL A 42 10.00 0.60 -6.77
C VAL A 42 10.64 1.35 -5.61
N PRO A 43 9.99 2.36 -5.03
CA PRO A 43 10.48 3.00 -3.82
C PRO A 43 10.30 2.07 -2.62
N PHE A 44 11.27 2.05 -1.71
CA PHE A 44 11.16 1.39 -0.41
C PHE A 44 12.02 2.14 0.61
N ALA A 45 11.71 1.99 1.90
CA ALA A 45 12.49 2.64 2.95
C ALA A 45 13.15 1.61 3.87
N ILE A 46 14.31 1.98 4.42
CA ILE A 46 14.96 1.23 5.49
C ILE A 46 15.00 2.10 6.74
N PHE A 47 14.50 1.55 7.84
CA PHE A 47 14.60 2.10 9.17
C PHE A 47 15.98 1.83 9.77
N GLU A 48 16.67 2.90 10.12
CA GLU A 48 17.93 2.87 10.84
C GLU A 48 17.73 3.52 12.21
N GLU A 49 18.13 2.85 13.30
CA GLU A 49 18.24 3.49 14.61
C GLU A 49 19.68 3.90 14.89
N ASN A 50 19.81 4.98 15.64
CA ASN A 50 21.04 5.47 16.22
C ASN A 50 20.77 6.02 17.62
N ASP A 51 21.79 6.60 18.24
CA ASP A 51 21.68 7.15 19.60
C ASP A 51 20.65 8.28 19.72
N ASP A 52 20.34 8.97 18.62
CA ASP A 52 19.44 10.13 18.55
C ASP A 52 17.97 9.74 18.25
N GLY A 53 17.73 8.52 17.76
CA GLY A 53 16.40 8.02 17.44
C GLY A 53 16.39 7.05 16.26
N ALA A 54 15.32 7.08 15.47
CA ALA A 54 15.17 6.29 14.24
C ALA A 54 14.98 7.19 13.01
N LYS A 55 15.38 6.72 11.84
CA LYS A 55 15.15 7.41 10.55
C LYS A 55 14.77 6.43 9.46
N ALA A 56 13.83 6.79 8.61
CA ALA A 56 13.45 6.03 7.43
C ALA A 56 14.17 6.61 6.21
N LYS A 57 15.19 5.90 5.70
CA LYS A 57 15.93 6.28 4.48
C LYS A 57 15.30 5.68 3.24
N LEU A 58 15.17 6.47 2.18
CA LEU A 58 14.56 6.07 0.91
C LEU A 58 15.59 5.44 -0.04
N TYR A 59 15.18 4.33 -0.64
CA TYR A 59 15.88 3.58 -1.68
C TYR A 59 14.92 3.29 -2.84
N TYR A 60 15.48 2.99 -4.01
CA TYR A 60 14.71 2.53 -5.16
C TYR A 60 15.23 1.19 -5.65
N TRP A 61 14.36 0.21 -5.74
CA TRP A 61 14.61 -1.09 -6.35
C TRP A 61 14.26 -1.04 -7.83
N ASP A 62 15.29 -1.01 -8.67
CA ASP A 62 15.19 -1.12 -10.12
C ASP A 62 15.08 -2.61 -10.48
N LEU A 63 13.83 -3.07 -10.64
CA LEU A 63 13.50 -4.47 -10.93
C LEU A 63 14.03 -4.92 -12.30
N GLU A 64 14.13 -4.00 -13.26
CA GLU A 64 14.58 -4.28 -14.62
C GLU A 64 16.10 -4.49 -14.67
N HIS A 65 16.86 -3.60 -14.04
CA HIS A 65 18.32 -3.67 -14.01
C HIS A 65 18.87 -4.41 -12.79
N LYS A 66 17.98 -5.01 -11.99
CA LYS A 66 18.30 -5.80 -10.78
C LYS A 66 19.29 -5.08 -9.86
N LYS A 67 19.01 -3.81 -9.54
CA LYS A 67 19.87 -2.98 -8.69
C LYS A 67 19.05 -2.14 -7.70
N ILE A 68 19.67 -1.80 -6.58
CA ILE A 68 19.18 -0.78 -5.65
C ILE A 68 19.92 0.52 -5.91
N LYS A 69 19.17 1.61 -5.92
CA LYS A 69 19.69 2.98 -5.90
C LYS A 69 19.46 3.58 -4.52
N ASP A 70 20.53 4.11 -3.95
CA ASP A 70 20.49 4.91 -2.73
C ASP A 70 20.35 6.38 -3.12
N GLU A 71 19.23 7.00 -2.75
CA GLU A 71 19.01 8.44 -2.98
C GLU A 71 19.56 9.30 -1.83
N SER A 72 19.98 8.67 -0.73
CA SER A 72 20.44 9.28 0.51
C SER A 72 19.43 10.28 1.11
N LYS A 73 18.15 10.13 0.73
CA LYS A 73 17.04 10.95 1.23
C LYS A 73 16.44 10.29 2.46
N ILE A 74 16.12 11.12 3.45
CA ILE A 74 15.39 10.71 4.64
C ILE A 74 13.92 11.07 4.40
N LEU A 75 13.01 10.10 4.52
CA LEU A 75 11.57 10.37 4.47
C LEU A 75 11.13 11.08 5.76
N TYR A 76 11.50 10.48 6.89
CA TYR A 76 11.16 10.98 8.21
C TYR A 76 12.08 10.41 9.30
N THR A 77 12.03 11.02 10.48
CA THR A 77 12.75 10.63 11.69
C THR A 77 11.82 10.52 12.89
N ILE A 78 12.18 9.70 13.86
CA ILE A 78 11.48 9.51 15.13
C ILE A 78 12.49 9.81 16.24
N PRO A 79 12.34 10.90 17.00
CA PRO A 79 13.24 11.20 18.10
C PRO A 79 13.20 10.11 19.17
N LYS A 80 14.33 9.76 19.78
CA LYS A 80 14.42 8.67 20.77
C LYS A 80 13.39 8.76 21.91
N LYS A 81 13.14 9.97 22.42
CA LYS A 81 12.15 10.23 23.49
C LYS A 81 10.71 9.89 23.08
N ASP A 82 10.44 9.85 21.78
CA ASP A 82 9.12 9.65 21.19
C ASP A 82 9.01 8.25 20.54
N ILE A 83 10.04 7.39 20.63
CA ILE A 83 10.00 6.00 20.16
C ILE A 83 9.18 5.17 21.15
N PRO A 84 7.97 4.74 20.80
CA PRO A 84 7.19 3.91 21.71
C PRO A 84 7.64 2.46 21.55
N SER A 85 7.58 1.66 22.63
CA SER A 85 8.09 0.29 22.64
C SER A 85 7.42 -0.67 21.64
N GLU A 86 6.21 -0.35 21.17
CA GLU A 86 5.43 -1.20 20.25
C GLU A 86 5.05 -0.51 18.92
N ILE A 87 5.09 0.83 18.86
CA ILE A 87 4.40 1.62 17.82
C ILE A 87 5.27 1.87 16.57
N TYR A 88 6.58 1.62 16.61
CA TYR A 88 7.43 1.73 15.40
C TYR A 88 6.93 0.85 14.24
N LYS A 89 6.17 -0.21 14.54
CA LYS A 89 5.56 -1.11 13.54
C LYS A 89 4.47 -0.47 12.68
N LYS A 90 3.87 0.64 13.11
CA LYS A 90 2.77 1.31 12.39
C LYS A 90 3.21 2.52 11.57
N SER A 91 4.50 2.82 11.52
CA SER A 91 5.02 3.95 10.75
C SER A 91 5.69 3.46 9.46
N PRO A 92 5.35 4.01 8.28
CA PRO A 92 4.20 4.88 8.05
C PRO A 92 2.89 4.10 8.15
N ILE A 93 1.79 4.80 8.45
CA ILE A 93 0.46 4.21 8.47
C ILE A 93 -0.01 3.91 7.05
N SER A 94 0.33 4.79 6.11
CA SER A 94 0.03 4.63 4.69
C SER A 94 1.05 5.40 3.87
N TRP A 95 1.48 4.83 2.75
CA TRP A 95 2.46 5.44 1.85
C TRP A 95 2.22 4.98 0.41
N ASP A 96 2.08 5.93 -0.52
CA ASP A 96 1.85 5.63 -1.94
C ASP A 96 3.14 5.40 -2.75
N GLY A 97 4.31 5.53 -2.12
CA GLY A 97 5.62 5.42 -2.77
C GLY A 97 6.09 6.71 -3.48
N LYS A 98 5.21 7.70 -3.64
CA LYS A 98 5.49 8.93 -4.39
C LYS A 98 5.43 10.13 -3.46
N ASN A 99 4.24 10.70 -3.34
CA ASN A 99 4.04 12.01 -2.73
C ASN A 99 3.23 11.90 -1.45
N TYR A 100 2.31 10.95 -1.34
CA TYR A 100 1.40 10.87 -0.21
C TYR A 100 1.92 9.93 0.87
N LEU A 101 2.03 10.46 2.08
CA LEU A 101 2.55 9.73 3.23
C LEU A 101 1.74 10.11 4.47
N VAL A 102 1.22 9.10 5.15
CA VAL A 102 0.51 9.22 6.43
C VAL A 102 1.42 8.68 7.51
N VAL A 103 1.75 9.53 8.48
CA VAL A 103 2.62 9.17 9.59
C VAL A 103 1.99 9.57 10.93
N PRO A 104 2.37 8.89 12.01
CA PRO A 104 2.01 9.32 13.34
C PRO A 104 2.50 10.73 13.66
N SER A 105 1.77 11.46 14.50
CA SER A 105 2.01 12.89 14.80
C SER A 105 3.38 13.15 15.43
N TYR A 106 3.91 12.18 16.17
CA TYR A 106 5.24 12.23 16.80
C TYR A 106 6.41 12.14 15.81
N VAL A 107 6.15 11.75 14.56
CA VAL A 107 7.18 11.64 13.52
C VAL A 107 7.59 13.02 12.99
N GLN A 108 8.89 13.23 12.76
CA GLN A 108 9.43 14.42 12.12
C GLN A 108 9.69 14.15 10.64
N VAL A 109 8.94 14.80 9.76
CA VAL A 109 9.02 14.61 8.30
C VAL A 109 10.06 15.56 7.72
N SER A 110 10.91 15.05 6.84
CA SER A 110 11.91 15.85 6.13
C SER A 110 11.25 16.94 5.28
N GLN A 111 11.90 18.10 5.15
CA GLN A 111 11.36 19.26 4.44
C GLN A 111 10.90 18.94 3.02
N ASP A 112 11.62 18.07 2.32
CA ASP A 112 11.30 17.64 0.95
C ASP A 112 9.94 16.93 0.82
N TYR A 113 9.38 16.40 1.90
CA TYR A 113 8.12 15.65 1.92
C TYR A 113 6.96 16.40 2.61
N GLN A 114 7.20 17.56 3.23
CA GLN A 114 6.20 18.21 4.09
C GLN A 114 4.91 18.63 3.36
N GLY A 115 4.96 18.88 2.05
CA GLY A 115 3.81 19.37 1.28
C GLY A 115 2.69 18.35 1.07
N ASN A 116 2.94 17.05 1.26
CA ASN A 116 2.01 15.98 0.92
C ASN A 116 1.90 14.92 2.05
N VAL A 117 2.15 15.34 3.29
CA VAL A 117 2.10 14.46 4.46
C VAL A 117 0.90 14.75 5.36
N GLU A 118 0.20 13.68 5.73
CA GLU A 118 -0.82 13.71 6.77
C GLU A 118 -0.23 13.19 8.07
N LYS A 119 -0.36 14.00 9.13
CA LYS A 119 0.02 13.62 10.49
C LYS A 119 -1.20 13.25 11.29
N VAL A 120 -1.17 12.09 11.95
CA VAL A 120 -2.31 11.59 12.71
C VAL A 120 -1.93 11.20 14.13
N GLU A 121 -2.82 11.49 15.08
CA GLU A 121 -2.74 10.89 16.41
C GLU A 121 -3.15 9.41 16.30
N ILE A 122 -2.49 8.54 17.06
CA ILE A 122 -2.83 7.11 17.10
C ILE A 122 -3.74 6.86 18.31
N PRO A 123 -5.07 6.80 18.14
CA PRO A 123 -6.00 6.37 19.19
C PRO A 123 -5.92 4.87 19.48
N VAL A 124 -6.50 4.48 20.62
CA VAL A 124 -6.66 3.05 21.00
C VAL A 124 -7.64 2.31 20.07
N GLN A 125 -8.64 3.01 19.53
CA GLN A 125 -9.66 2.45 18.63
C GLN A 125 -9.55 3.06 17.24
N GLU A 126 -9.77 2.25 16.21
CA GLU A 126 -9.77 2.67 14.82
C GLU A 126 -10.81 3.77 14.59
N LYS A 127 -10.35 4.88 14.03
CA LYS A 127 -11.18 6.00 13.63
C LYS A 127 -11.06 6.27 12.14
N THR A 128 -9.92 5.99 11.55
CA THR A 128 -9.63 6.31 10.16
C THR A 128 -9.04 5.11 9.44
N ILE A 129 -9.56 4.85 8.24
CA ILE A 129 -9.08 3.82 7.34
C ILE A 129 -8.60 4.49 6.07
N TRP A 130 -7.36 4.22 5.70
CA TRP A 130 -6.78 4.68 4.44
C TRP A 130 -6.83 3.58 3.40
N GLY A 131 -6.94 4.01 2.14
CA GLY A 131 -6.71 3.17 0.97
C GLY A 131 -6.30 4.01 -0.23
N LYS A 132 -6.22 3.39 -1.40
CA LYS A 132 -5.67 4.02 -2.60
C LYS A 132 -6.56 5.18 -3.09
N GLY A 133 -6.14 6.41 -2.82
CA GLY A 133 -6.82 7.64 -3.24
C GLY A 133 -8.10 7.97 -2.46
N VAL A 134 -8.33 7.30 -1.34
CA VAL A 134 -9.55 7.44 -0.52
C VAL A 134 -9.25 7.16 0.95
N LYS A 135 -9.98 7.82 1.85
CA LYS A 135 -10.01 7.49 3.27
C LYS A 135 -11.42 7.59 3.84
N LEU A 136 -11.71 6.75 4.83
CA LEU A 136 -12.94 6.77 5.62
C LEU A 136 -12.62 7.20 7.04
N VAL A 137 -13.34 8.19 7.56
CA VAL A 137 -13.26 8.63 8.96
C VAL A 137 -14.58 8.30 9.65
N SER A 138 -14.55 7.41 10.64
CA SER A 138 -15.72 7.02 11.42
C SER A 138 -16.28 8.20 12.22
N LYS A 139 -17.59 8.40 12.11
CA LYS A 139 -18.39 9.33 12.95
C LYS A 139 -19.25 8.57 13.97
N GLY A 140 -19.13 7.25 14.04
CA GLY A 140 -19.98 6.35 14.82
C GLY A 140 -21.31 6.01 14.13
N ASN A 141 -21.99 4.98 14.65
CA ASN A 141 -23.33 4.52 14.21
C ASN A 141 -23.46 4.34 12.68
N GLY A 142 -22.47 3.68 12.05
CA GLY A 142 -22.45 3.41 10.61
C GLY A 142 -22.27 4.64 9.70
N LYS A 143 -21.95 5.81 10.26
CA LYS A 143 -21.70 7.04 9.51
C LYS A 143 -20.21 7.31 9.38
N TYR A 144 -19.80 7.74 8.19
CA TYR A 144 -18.42 8.02 7.84
C TYR A 144 -18.30 9.35 7.08
N SER A 145 -17.21 10.10 7.33
CA SER A 145 -16.72 11.07 6.35
C SER A 145 -15.87 10.32 5.33
N LEU A 146 -16.36 10.25 4.10
CA LEU A 146 -15.64 9.72 2.95
C LEU A 146 -14.87 10.87 2.29
N ILE A 147 -13.54 10.77 2.30
CA ILE A 147 -12.64 11.78 1.76
C ILE A 147 -11.83 11.17 0.62
N PHE A 148 -11.82 11.82 -0.53
CA PHE A 148 -11.09 11.35 -1.71
C PHE A 148 -10.65 12.51 -2.59
N ASN A 149 -9.62 12.29 -3.41
CA ASN A 149 -9.22 13.27 -4.41
C ASN A 149 -10.00 13.08 -5.71
N GLU A 150 -10.50 14.18 -6.26
CA GLU A 150 -11.08 14.22 -7.59
C GLU A 150 -10.68 15.52 -8.29
N ASN A 151 -10.06 15.41 -9.48
CA ASN A 151 -9.57 16.55 -10.25
C ASN A 151 -8.65 17.48 -9.44
N ASN A 152 -7.69 16.91 -8.71
CA ASN A 152 -6.74 17.62 -7.83
C ASN A 152 -7.39 18.42 -6.70
N LYS A 153 -8.64 18.10 -6.34
CA LYS A 153 -9.33 18.68 -5.19
C LYS A 153 -9.79 17.57 -4.26
N ASN A 154 -9.56 17.77 -2.97
CA ASN A 154 -10.12 16.89 -1.96
C ASN A 154 -11.62 17.16 -1.88
N LYS A 155 -12.41 16.11 -2.05
CA LYS A 155 -13.84 16.07 -1.78
C LYS A 155 -14.06 15.35 -0.47
N GLU A 156 -15.03 15.84 0.29
CA GLU A 156 -15.54 15.20 1.48
C GLU A 156 -17.06 15.07 1.34
N MET A 157 -17.58 13.90 1.68
CA MET A 157 -19.01 13.65 1.75
C MET A 157 -19.34 12.72 2.90
N GLU A 158 -20.57 12.81 3.39
CA GLU A 158 -21.08 11.84 4.34
C GLU A 158 -21.50 10.56 3.61
N MET A 159 -20.95 9.43 4.07
CA MET A 159 -21.31 8.09 3.65
C MET A 159 -22.02 7.41 4.82
N VAL A 160 -23.17 6.81 4.54
CA VAL A 160 -23.93 6.02 5.51
C VAL A 160 -23.92 4.59 5.05
N ILE A 161 -23.41 3.69 5.89
CA ILE A 161 -23.32 2.27 5.62
C ILE A 161 -24.39 1.58 6.46
N PRO A 162 -25.51 1.12 5.85
CA PRO A 162 -26.51 0.36 6.58
C PRO A 162 -25.94 -1.01 6.98
N PRO A 163 -26.38 -1.57 8.13
CA PRO A 163 -26.02 -2.93 8.50
C PRO A 163 -26.51 -3.92 7.44
N TYR A 164 -25.66 -4.90 7.14
CA TYR A 164 -26.03 -6.03 6.30
C TYR A 164 -26.15 -7.28 7.15
N PHE A 165 -27.26 -7.99 6.98
CA PHE A 165 -27.56 -9.21 7.71
C PHE A 165 -27.25 -10.42 6.82
N PHE A 166 -26.57 -11.41 7.38
CA PHE A 166 -26.16 -12.62 6.67
C PHE A 166 -26.22 -13.84 7.58
N LYS A 167 -26.36 -15.03 7.00
CA LYS A 167 -26.35 -16.28 7.76
C LYS A 167 -24.94 -16.85 7.89
N GLY A 168 -24.55 -17.19 9.12
CA GLY A 168 -23.33 -17.95 9.40
C GLY A 168 -23.49 -19.43 9.04
N GLU A 169 -22.39 -20.18 9.10
CA GLU A 169 -22.40 -21.64 8.88
C GLU A 169 -23.19 -22.40 9.96
N ASP A 170 -23.33 -21.82 11.14
CA ASP A 170 -24.18 -22.33 12.23
C ASP A 170 -25.68 -22.09 12.01
N GLY A 171 -26.06 -21.46 10.88
CA GLY A 171 -27.43 -21.13 10.51
C GLY A 171 -28.01 -19.91 11.22
N LYS A 172 -27.28 -19.25 12.13
CA LYS A 172 -27.71 -18.02 12.80
C LYS A 172 -27.52 -16.80 11.91
N GLU A 173 -28.30 -15.76 12.15
CA GLU A 173 -28.17 -14.47 11.48
C GLU A 173 -27.20 -13.58 12.25
N TYR A 174 -26.30 -12.92 11.52
CA TYR A 174 -25.29 -12.00 12.02
C TYR A 174 -25.37 -10.67 11.26
N SER A 175 -24.87 -9.60 11.88
CA SER A 175 -24.76 -8.28 11.26
C SER A 175 -23.30 -7.89 11.04
N THR A 176 -23.05 -7.17 9.95
CA THR A 176 -21.76 -6.50 9.70
C THR A 176 -21.42 -5.45 10.75
N GLU A 177 -22.41 -4.91 11.47
CA GLU A 177 -22.17 -3.95 12.57
C GLU A 177 -21.62 -4.64 13.82
N GLU A 178 -21.99 -5.90 14.06
CA GLU A 178 -21.60 -6.66 15.25
C GLU A 178 -20.28 -7.43 15.06
N THR A 179 -20.07 -7.95 13.86
CA THR A 179 -18.99 -8.92 13.56
C THR A 179 -18.01 -8.42 12.51
N GLY A 180 -18.36 -7.36 11.78
CA GLY A 180 -17.61 -6.86 10.65
C GLY A 180 -16.53 -5.85 11.06
N THR A 181 -15.36 -5.99 10.45
CA THR A 181 -14.34 -4.95 10.42
C THR A 181 -14.00 -4.64 8.97
N ILE A 182 -13.66 -3.39 8.67
CA ILE A 182 -13.23 -3.01 7.33
C ILE A 182 -11.78 -3.46 7.18
N ALA A 183 -11.51 -4.30 6.18
CA ALA A 183 -10.17 -4.78 5.87
C ALA A 183 -9.47 -3.91 4.82
N GLY A 184 -10.20 -3.15 4.01
CA GLY A 184 -9.60 -2.27 3.01
C GLY A 184 -10.63 -1.46 2.23
N ILE A 185 -10.16 -0.37 1.63
CA ILE A 185 -10.97 0.51 0.79
C ILE A 185 -10.23 0.90 -0.48
N ILE A 186 -10.95 1.01 -1.59
CA ILE A 186 -10.44 1.58 -2.84
C ILE A 186 -11.49 2.47 -3.49
N LYS A 187 -11.03 3.50 -4.19
CA LYS A 187 -11.87 4.26 -5.11
C LYS A 187 -11.59 3.82 -6.53
N ASN A 188 -12.63 3.43 -7.26
CA ASN A 188 -12.55 3.06 -8.66
C ASN A 188 -13.60 3.83 -9.46
N GLY A 189 -13.17 4.83 -10.23
CA GLY A 189 -14.08 5.68 -10.99
C GLY A 189 -15.07 6.41 -10.07
N SER A 190 -16.37 6.24 -10.33
CA SER A 190 -17.48 6.81 -9.55
C SER A 190 -17.93 5.92 -8.39
N GLU A 191 -17.16 4.89 -8.04
CA GLU A 191 -17.49 3.95 -6.96
C GLU A 191 -16.39 3.91 -5.89
N VAL A 192 -16.81 3.66 -4.65
CA VAL A 192 -15.94 3.27 -3.54
C VAL A 192 -16.29 1.84 -3.16
N LEU A 193 -15.27 1.00 -3.07
CA LEU A 193 -15.37 -0.42 -2.79
C LEU A 193 -14.71 -0.66 -1.44
N THR A 194 -15.45 -1.24 -0.50
CA THR A 194 -14.98 -1.52 0.86
C THR A 194 -15.04 -3.01 1.10
N LEU A 195 -13.90 -3.61 1.46
CA LEU A 195 -13.82 -5.00 1.90
C LEU A 195 -14.11 -5.07 3.39
N TYR A 196 -15.05 -5.92 3.77
CA TYR A 196 -15.36 -6.27 5.15
C TYR A 196 -14.91 -7.71 5.42
N SER A 197 -14.25 -7.89 6.56
CA SER A 197 -14.00 -9.20 7.16
C SER A 197 -14.91 -9.35 8.38
N CYS A 198 -15.80 -10.33 8.35
CA CYS A 198 -16.73 -10.59 9.45
C CYS A 198 -16.30 -11.84 10.21
N PHE A 199 -15.93 -11.70 11.48
CA PHE A 199 -15.47 -12.81 12.31
C PHE A 199 -16.59 -13.27 13.23
N ILE A 200 -16.98 -14.55 13.10
CA ILE A 200 -18.10 -15.12 13.82
C ILE A 200 -17.56 -16.14 14.83
N PRO A 201 -17.74 -15.92 16.14
CA PRO A 201 -17.36 -16.90 17.15
C PRO A 201 -18.30 -18.11 17.09
N GLY A 202 -17.73 -19.30 16.90
CA GLY A 202 -18.41 -20.59 17.00
C GLY A 202 -17.85 -21.47 18.12
N GLU A 203 -18.51 -22.60 18.40
CA GLU A 203 -18.02 -23.58 19.37
C GLU A 203 -16.67 -24.16 18.92
N GLY A 204 -15.58 -23.65 19.49
CA GLY A 204 -14.21 -24.11 19.22
C GLY A 204 -13.63 -23.68 17.86
N LYS A 205 -14.33 -22.84 17.07
CA LYS A 205 -13.86 -22.33 15.77
C LYS A 205 -14.23 -20.86 15.58
N ILE A 206 -13.41 -20.12 14.83
CA ILE A 206 -13.75 -18.78 14.33
C ILE A 206 -14.09 -18.96 12.85
N TYR A 207 -15.33 -18.68 12.48
CA TYR A 207 -15.72 -18.61 11.08
C TYR A 207 -15.46 -17.19 10.58
N SER A 208 -15.24 -17.06 9.28
CA SER A 208 -15.09 -15.74 8.66
C SER A 208 -15.86 -15.65 7.37
N LYS A 209 -16.52 -14.51 7.16
CA LYS A 209 -17.12 -14.13 5.88
C LYS A 209 -16.43 -12.90 5.34
N LEU A 210 -16.29 -12.86 4.02
CA LEU A 210 -15.82 -11.68 3.31
C LEU A 210 -16.99 -11.07 2.54
N LEU A 211 -17.14 -9.76 2.69
CA LEU A 211 -18.19 -9.00 2.01
C LEU A 211 -17.58 -7.79 1.31
N ILE A 212 -18.07 -7.46 0.13
CA ILE A 212 -17.78 -6.21 -0.56
C ILE A 212 -19.00 -5.30 -0.46
N LEU A 213 -18.80 -4.11 0.09
CA LEU A 213 -19.73 -2.99 -0.03
C LEU A 213 -19.33 -2.14 -1.23
N LYS A 214 -20.24 -1.96 -2.18
CA LYS A 214 -20.12 -0.99 -3.27
C LYS A 214 -20.93 0.25 -2.96
N TYR A 215 -20.29 1.41 -2.99
CA TYR A 215 -20.91 2.71 -2.78
C TYR A 215 -20.77 3.58 -4.03
N GLY A 216 -21.89 3.94 -4.66
CA GLY A 216 -21.90 4.84 -5.81
C GLY A 216 -21.80 6.31 -5.38
N LEU A 217 -20.78 7.03 -5.82
CA LEU A 217 -20.54 8.43 -5.43
C LEU A 217 -21.65 9.37 -5.93
N ASP A 218 -22.18 9.12 -7.13
CA ASP A 218 -23.22 9.95 -7.75
C ASP A 218 -24.63 9.59 -7.25
N THR A 219 -24.92 8.30 -7.16
CA THR A 219 -26.25 7.79 -6.78
C THR A 219 -26.43 7.73 -5.27
N LYS A 220 -25.32 7.72 -4.51
CA LYS A 220 -25.27 7.38 -3.08
C LYS A 220 -25.89 6.01 -2.77
N GLY A 221 -25.96 5.14 -3.78
CA GLY A 221 -26.47 3.78 -3.66
C GLY A 221 -25.48 2.88 -2.95
N VAL A 222 -26.02 1.91 -2.20
CA VAL A 222 -25.26 0.89 -1.46
C VAL A 222 -25.66 -0.49 -1.99
N GLU A 223 -24.67 -1.29 -2.36
CA GLU A 223 -24.85 -2.70 -2.74
C GLU A 223 -23.87 -3.57 -1.93
N TRP A 224 -24.39 -4.62 -1.29
CA TRP A 224 -23.59 -5.61 -0.58
C TRP A 224 -23.46 -6.87 -1.43
N LYS A 225 -22.26 -7.45 -1.47
CA LYS A 225 -22.00 -8.75 -2.10
C LYS A 225 -21.16 -9.63 -1.20
N GLU A 226 -21.52 -10.90 -1.14
CA GLU A 226 -20.70 -11.91 -0.48
C GLU A 226 -19.60 -12.39 -1.42
N VAL A 227 -18.38 -12.50 -0.90
CA VAL A 227 -17.24 -13.06 -1.62
C VAL A 227 -17.24 -14.57 -1.39
N LYS A 228 -17.16 -15.33 -2.49
CA LYS A 228 -17.05 -16.77 -2.43
C LYS A 228 -15.64 -17.18 -1.99
N ILE A 229 -15.55 -17.87 -0.86
CA ILE A 229 -14.33 -18.48 -0.35
C ILE A 229 -14.31 -19.95 -0.77
N PRO A 230 -13.25 -20.45 -1.44
CA PRO A 230 -13.06 -21.88 -1.71
C PRO A 230 -13.06 -22.72 -0.42
N GLU A 231 -13.62 -23.94 -0.46
CA GLU A 231 -13.72 -24.82 0.72
C GLU A 231 -12.36 -25.23 1.30
N ASP A 232 -11.32 -25.24 0.48
CA ASP A 232 -9.94 -25.60 0.86
C ASP A 232 -9.11 -24.41 1.36
N LEU A 233 -9.72 -23.23 1.49
CA LEU A 233 -9.05 -22.00 1.89
C LEU A 233 -9.65 -21.42 3.17
N GLU A 234 -8.80 -21.26 4.18
CA GLU A 234 -9.18 -20.69 5.48
C GLU A 234 -8.50 -19.33 5.68
N LEU A 235 -9.26 -18.33 6.14
CA LEU A 235 -8.69 -17.06 6.58
C LEU A 235 -7.89 -17.25 7.87
N SER A 236 -6.79 -16.51 8.04
CA SER A 236 -5.92 -16.66 9.22
C SER A 236 -6.51 -15.95 10.43
N PRO A 237 -6.84 -16.64 11.54
CA PRO A 237 -7.27 -15.97 12.76
C PRO A 237 -6.11 -15.23 13.46
N ALA A 238 -4.87 -15.68 13.24
CA ALA A 238 -3.67 -15.09 13.84
C ALA A 238 -3.19 -13.83 13.08
N LEU A 239 -3.47 -13.76 11.78
CA LEU A 239 -3.24 -12.60 10.92
C LEU A 239 -4.54 -12.31 10.15
N PRO A 240 -5.56 -11.75 10.82
CA PRO A 240 -6.84 -11.49 10.20
C PRO A 240 -6.73 -10.46 9.06
N PRO A 241 -7.61 -10.53 8.04
CA PRO A 241 -7.79 -9.45 7.07
C PRO A 241 -8.23 -8.15 7.78
N LEU A 242 -7.24 -7.29 8.01
CA LEU A 242 -7.36 -5.96 8.61
C LEU A 242 -6.69 -4.94 7.69
N PRO A 243 -6.94 -3.62 7.84
CA PRO A 243 -6.33 -2.60 7.00
C PRO A 243 -4.81 -2.71 6.92
N ASP A 244 -4.16 -2.95 8.07
CA ASP A 244 -2.69 -3.03 8.16
C ASP A 244 -2.11 -4.30 7.50
N ASN A 245 -2.92 -5.33 7.27
CA ASN A 245 -2.51 -6.60 6.65
C ASN A 245 -3.01 -6.73 5.20
N THR A 246 -3.71 -5.72 4.69
CA THR A 246 -4.36 -5.76 3.38
C THR A 246 -3.66 -4.76 2.45
N THR A 247 -3.58 -5.08 1.17
CA THR A 247 -3.25 -4.09 0.15
C THR A 247 -4.21 -4.18 -1.02
N SER A 248 -4.11 -3.27 -1.98
CA SER A 248 -4.96 -3.27 -3.17
C SER A 248 -4.19 -2.93 -4.43
N ILE A 249 -4.52 -3.64 -5.51
CA ILE A 249 -4.07 -3.33 -6.86
C ILE A 249 -5.31 -3.28 -7.74
N GLU A 250 -5.50 -2.15 -8.41
CA GLU A 250 -6.65 -1.91 -9.29
C GLU A 250 -7.98 -2.27 -8.62
N LYS A 251 -8.66 -3.32 -9.08
CA LYS A 251 -9.95 -3.81 -8.54
C LYS A 251 -9.82 -5.10 -7.71
N SER A 252 -8.68 -5.29 -7.08
CA SER A 252 -8.44 -6.46 -6.23
C SER A 252 -7.90 -6.03 -4.88
N PHE A 253 -8.38 -6.70 -3.83
CA PHE A 253 -7.74 -6.66 -2.51
C PHE A 253 -6.88 -7.90 -2.34
N PHE A 254 -5.73 -7.75 -1.69
CA PHE A 254 -4.88 -8.87 -1.28
C PHE A 254 -4.94 -8.97 0.23
N ILE A 255 -5.30 -10.15 0.72
CA ILE A 255 -5.52 -10.40 2.15
C ILE A 255 -4.73 -11.62 2.63
N PRO A 256 -4.39 -11.69 3.92
CA PRO A 256 -3.80 -12.87 4.51
C PRO A 256 -4.80 -14.03 4.57
N THR A 257 -4.29 -15.24 4.38
CA THR A 257 -4.99 -16.49 4.68
C THR A 257 -4.07 -17.36 5.54
N LEU A 258 -4.52 -18.54 5.95
CA LEU A 258 -3.73 -19.43 6.79
C LEU A 258 -2.44 -19.92 6.12
N THR A 259 -2.42 -20.05 4.79
CA THR A 259 -1.31 -20.67 4.05
C THR A 259 -0.59 -19.68 3.13
N VAL A 260 -1.31 -19.05 2.21
CA VAL A 260 -0.78 -18.07 1.24
C VAL A 260 -1.71 -16.88 1.14
N PRO A 261 -1.21 -15.66 0.87
CA PRO A 261 -2.07 -14.53 0.53
C PRO A 261 -3.06 -14.88 -0.57
N ALA A 262 -4.22 -14.24 -0.57
CA ALA A 262 -5.22 -14.44 -1.59
C ALA A 262 -5.72 -13.10 -2.14
N GLU A 263 -6.05 -13.13 -3.42
CA GLU A 263 -6.66 -12.04 -4.16
C GLU A 263 -8.19 -12.14 -4.05
N VAL A 264 -8.85 -11.11 -3.52
CA VAL A 264 -10.29 -10.90 -3.63
C VAL A 264 -10.54 -10.09 -4.89
N ASN A 265 -11.05 -10.74 -5.94
CA ASN A 265 -11.42 -10.04 -7.17
C ASN A 265 -12.82 -9.44 -7.04
N ILE A 266 -12.93 -8.11 -7.19
CA ILE A 266 -14.17 -7.38 -6.95
C ILE A 266 -15.19 -7.52 -8.10
N ASP A 267 -14.74 -7.91 -9.29
CA ASP A 267 -15.65 -8.12 -10.42
C ASP A 267 -16.28 -9.52 -10.36
N SER A 268 -15.49 -10.56 -10.04
CA SER A 268 -16.00 -11.94 -9.92
C SER A 268 -16.56 -12.30 -8.54
N MET A 269 -16.23 -11.53 -7.50
CA MET A 269 -16.56 -11.84 -6.10
C MET A 269 -16.00 -13.20 -5.65
N GLU A 270 -14.81 -13.54 -6.14
CA GLU A 270 -14.13 -14.78 -5.81
C GLU A 270 -12.79 -14.49 -5.15
N LEU A 271 -12.47 -15.33 -4.17
CA LEU A 271 -11.15 -15.38 -3.57
C LEU A 271 -10.25 -16.37 -4.33
N LYS A 272 -9.07 -15.91 -4.76
CA LYS A 272 -8.09 -16.73 -5.50
C LYS A 272 -6.74 -16.72 -4.77
N PRO A 273 -6.23 -17.85 -4.28
CA PRO A 273 -4.92 -17.90 -3.63
C PRO A 273 -3.80 -17.49 -4.60
N VAL A 274 -2.74 -16.90 -4.05
CA VAL A 274 -1.46 -16.64 -4.74
C VAL A 274 -0.56 -17.88 -4.56
N SER A 275 -0.98 -19.00 -5.14
CA SER A 275 -0.38 -20.32 -4.93
C SER A 275 1.05 -20.43 -5.45
N GLU A 276 1.46 -19.56 -6.38
CA GLU A 276 2.80 -19.48 -6.94
C GLU A 276 3.85 -19.27 -5.84
N MET A 277 3.46 -18.64 -4.73
CA MET A 277 4.32 -18.44 -3.56
C MET A 277 4.80 -19.74 -2.92
N ILE A 278 4.04 -20.84 -3.01
CA ILE A 278 4.46 -22.15 -2.50
C ILE A 278 5.66 -22.66 -3.27
N GLU A 279 5.67 -22.46 -4.60
CA GLU A 279 6.78 -22.87 -5.46
C GLU A 279 8.00 -21.98 -5.24
N TYR A 280 7.80 -20.66 -5.14
CA TYR A 280 8.88 -19.72 -4.85
C TYR A 280 9.51 -19.98 -3.49
N GLN A 281 8.70 -20.25 -2.45
CA GLN A 281 9.21 -20.66 -1.14
C GLN A 281 10.14 -21.88 -1.28
N LYS A 282 9.67 -22.97 -1.91
CA LYS A 282 10.49 -24.19 -2.09
C LYS A 282 11.77 -23.94 -2.89
N LYS A 283 11.71 -23.06 -3.89
CA LYS A 283 12.83 -22.78 -4.79
C LYS A 283 13.92 -21.94 -4.13
N TYR A 284 13.55 -20.91 -3.40
CA TYR A 284 14.49 -19.90 -2.88
C TYR A 284 14.81 -20.08 -1.40
N ILE A 285 13.99 -20.80 -0.65
CA ILE A 285 14.14 -21.01 0.79
C ILE A 285 14.42 -22.48 1.04
N SER A 286 15.64 -22.80 1.49
CA SER A 286 16.09 -24.19 1.62
C SER A 286 15.28 -24.98 2.65
N ASP A 287 15.00 -26.26 2.34
CA ASP A 287 14.20 -27.21 3.14
C ASP A 287 14.71 -27.47 4.59
N GLY A 288 15.86 -26.92 4.98
CA GLY A 288 16.45 -27.04 6.32
C GLY A 288 16.19 -25.84 7.25
N VAL A 289 15.61 -24.75 6.75
CA VAL A 289 15.39 -23.54 7.52
C VAL A 289 14.13 -23.68 8.37
N LYS A 290 14.26 -24.36 9.51
CA LYS A 290 13.19 -24.48 10.51
C LYS A 290 12.94 -23.11 11.15
N SER A 291 11.96 -22.38 10.65
CA SER A 291 11.40 -21.25 11.39
C SER A 291 10.77 -21.76 12.69
N ALA A 292 11.00 -21.05 13.79
CA ALA A 292 10.39 -21.36 15.09
C ALA A 292 8.86 -21.17 15.11
N ILE A 293 8.33 -20.51 14.07
CA ILE A 293 6.92 -20.19 13.85
C ILE A 293 6.56 -20.71 12.44
N PRO A 294 5.32 -21.19 12.17
CA PRO A 294 4.89 -21.48 10.81
C PRO A 294 5.29 -20.35 9.85
N VAL A 295 5.83 -20.71 8.69
CA VAL A 295 6.30 -19.73 7.71
C VAL A 295 5.07 -18.99 7.15
N ASN A 296 4.74 -17.85 7.74
CA ASN A 296 3.67 -16.99 7.25
C ASN A 296 4.23 -16.11 6.12
N ILE A 297 3.54 -16.10 4.99
CA ILE A 297 3.81 -15.15 3.91
C ILE A 297 3.04 -13.87 4.24
N GLU A 298 3.77 -12.82 4.60
CA GLU A 298 3.22 -11.50 4.93
C GLU A 298 2.96 -10.68 3.67
N ILE A 299 1.90 -9.87 3.68
CA ILE A 299 1.68 -8.82 2.67
C ILE A 299 2.43 -7.58 3.14
N LEU A 300 3.45 -7.16 2.39
CA LEU A 300 4.27 -6.00 2.75
C LEU A 300 3.73 -4.69 2.13
N GLY A 301 2.89 -4.80 1.11
CA GLY A 301 2.28 -3.66 0.42
C GLY A 301 2.19 -3.86 -1.09
N SER A 302 1.98 -2.77 -1.81
CA SER A 302 1.98 -2.74 -3.27
C SER A 302 2.33 -1.38 -3.82
N TYR A 303 2.97 -1.36 -4.99
CA TYR A 303 3.29 -0.14 -5.72
C TYR A 303 2.87 -0.30 -7.18
N GLU A 304 2.03 0.62 -7.66
CA GLU A 304 1.38 0.52 -8.97
C GLU A 304 0.61 -0.80 -9.14
N ASN A 305 1.13 -1.72 -9.95
CA ASN A 305 0.60 -3.07 -10.17
C ASN A 305 1.54 -4.19 -9.70
N ILE A 306 2.43 -3.86 -8.77
CA ILE A 306 3.40 -4.78 -8.18
C ILE A 306 2.99 -5.05 -6.73
N LEU A 307 2.82 -6.33 -6.39
CA LEU A 307 2.54 -6.82 -5.04
C LEU A 307 3.86 -7.21 -4.36
N PHE A 308 4.04 -6.82 -3.09
CA PHE A 308 5.19 -7.22 -2.29
C PHE A 308 4.78 -8.23 -1.23
N LEU A 309 5.36 -9.42 -1.29
CA LEU A 309 5.13 -10.50 -0.32
C LEU A 309 6.42 -10.85 0.41
N GLY A 310 6.33 -10.97 1.73
CA GLY A 310 7.45 -11.23 2.63
C GLY A 310 7.42 -12.64 3.20
N ILE A 311 8.56 -13.31 3.24
CA ILE A 311 8.74 -14.55 4.01
C ILE A 311 9.82 -14.31 5.05
N GLN A 312 9.41 -14.28 6.31
CA GLN A 312 10.32 -14.13 7.43
C GLN A 312 10.90 -15.47 7.87
N ILE A 313 12.21 -15.49 8.06
CA ILE A 313 12.94 -16.60 8.66
C ILE A 313 13.39 -16.20 10.05
N VAL A 314 12.78 -16.78 11.08
CA VAL A 314 13.19 -16.56 12.47
C VAL A 314 14.27 -17.56 12.86
N LYS A 315 15.44 -17.05 13.27
CA LYS A 315 16.58 -17.85 13.72
C LYS A 315 16.76 -17.69 15.24
N PRO A 316 17.11 -18.75 16.00
CA PRO A 316 17.21 -18.67 17.46
C PRO A 316 18.27 -17.71 18.00
N THR A 317 19.39 -17.53 17.28
CA THR A 317 20.58 -16.80 17.76
C THR A 317 21.04 -15.70 16.82
N GLU A 318 20.30 -15.47 15.73
CA GLU A 318 20.62 -14.47 14.72
C GLU A 318 19.41 -13.55 14.55
N PRO A 319 19.62 -12.29 14.13
CA PRO A 319 18.51 -11.48 13.62
C PRO A 319 17.74 -12.29 12.58
N PRO A 320 16.40 -12.17 12.52
CA PRO A 320 15.63 -12.85 11.50
C PRO A 320 16.14 -12.43 10.12
N GLU A 321 15.80 -13.18 9.10
CA GLU A 321 16.02 -12.80 7.70
C GLU A 321 14.67 -12.62 7.02
N LEU A 322 14.65 -11.88 5.92
CA LEU A 322 13.40 -11.62 5.20
C LEU A 322 13.64 -11.76 3.70
N TYR A 323 12.88 -12.64 3.06
CA TYR A 323 12.77 -12.72 1.61
C TYR A 323 11.59 -11.85 1.18
N VAL A 324 11.80 -10.96 0.22
CA VAL A 324 10.76 -10.09 -0.34
C VAL A 324 10.62 -10.37 -1.82
N PHE A 325 9.44 -10.84 -2.20
CA PHE A 325 9.06 -11.15 -3.57
C PHE A 325 8.27 -9.97 -4.15
N ALA A 326 8.73 -9.45 -5.28
CA ALA A 326 7.96 -8.50 -6.08
C ALA A 326 7.22 -9.27 -7.17
N LEU A 327 5.89 -9.29 -7.11
CA LEU A 327 5.04 -9.99 -8.07
C LEU A 327 4.27 -8.99 -8.93
N LYS A 328 4.24 -9.23 -10.24
CA LYS A 328 3.38 -8.52 -11.19
C LYS A 328 2.61 -9.55 -12.00
N ASP A 329 1.29 -9.41 -12.08
CA ASP A 329 0.43 -10.38 -12.77
C ASP A 329 0.68 -11.83 -12.29
N ARG A 330 0.96 -12.00 -10.98
CA ARG A 330 1.35 -13.25 -10.29
C ARG A 330 2.73 -13.83 -10.68
N GLU A 331 3.49 -13.15 -11.54
CA GLU A 331 4.84 -13.55 -11.91
C GLU A 331 5.90 -12.80 -11.07
N MET A 332 6.94 -13.53 -10.63
CA MET A 332 8.04 -12.92 -9.89
C MET A 332 8.91 -12.03 -10.78
N MET A 333 8.89 -10.73 -10.51
CA MET A 333 9.73 -9.72 -11.15
C MET A 333 11.13 -9.66 -10.52
N GLY A 334 11.23 -9.90 -9.22
CA GLY A 334 12.50 -9.87 -8.49
C GLY A 334 12.38 -10.40 -7.07
N LEU A 335 13.52 -10.79 -6.51
CA LEU A 335 13.66 -11.26 -5.14
C LEU A 335 14.73 -10.43 -4.42
N LEU A 336 14.35 -9.88 -3.26
CA LEU A 336 15.23 -9.18 -2.35
C LEU A 336 15.39 -10.01 -1.08
N TYR A 337 16.61 -10.34 -0.70
CA TYR A 337 16.93 -11.08 0.52
C TYR A 337 17.64 -10.17 1.52
N ARG A 338 16.95 -9.88 2.62
CA ARG A 338 17.41 -9.02 3.71
C ARG A 338 18.06 -9.85 4.80
N THR A 339 19.37 -9.68 4.96
CA THR A 339 20.20 -10.36 5.95
C THR A 339 20.64 -9.39 7.05
N ALA A 340 21.32 -9.89 8.08
CA ALA A 340 21.93 -9.03 9.11
C ALA A 340 22.98 -8.05 8.52
N LYS A 341 23.70 -8.47 7.48
CA LYS A 341 24.79 -7.69 6.85
C LYS A 341 24.27 -6.67 5.84
N GLY A 342 23.16 -6.96 5.17
CA GLY A 342 22.78 -6.15 4.02
C GLY A 342 21.59 -6.69 3.26
N ILE A 343 21.56 -6.36 1.98
CA ILE A 343 20.55 -6.80 1.03
C ILE A 343 21.25 -7.51 -0.13
N GLU A 344 20.74 -8.69 -0.47
CA GLU A 344 21.10 -9.42 -1.67
C GLU A 344 19.93 -9.39 -2.66
N LEU A 345 20.23 -9.15 -3.93
CA LEU A 345 19.25 -9.27 -5.01
C LEU A 345 19.46 -10.60 -5.69
N ILE A 346 18.41 -11.41 -5.73
CA ILE A 346 18.43 -12.76 -6.28
C ILE A 346 17.56 -12.76 -7.54
N ASP A 347 18.07 -13.35 -8.61
CA ASP A 347 17.30 -13.49 -9.85
C ASP A 347 16.48 -14.78 -9.92
N GLN A 348 15.74 -14.92 -11.02
CA GLN A 348 14.90 -16.10 -11.28
C GLN A 348 15.70 -17.41 -11.41
N GLU A 349 17.03 -17.37 -11.60
CA GLU A 349 17.88 -18.57 -11.63
C GLU A 349 18.44 -18.92 -10.23
N ASN A 350 17.98 -18.22 -9.19
CA ASN A 350 18.49 -18.31 -7.82
C ASN A 350 19.98 -17.91 -7.71
N LYS A 351 20.41 -16.94 -8.53
CA LYS A 351 21.77 -16.37 -8.45
C LYS A 351 21.73 -14.99 -7.82
N VAL A 352 22.69 -14.73 -6.93
CA VAL A 352 22.92 -13.38 -6.38
C VAL A 352 23.49 -12.50 -7.49
N VAL A 353 22.76 -11.46 -7.87
CA VAL A 353 23.12 -10.52 -8.95
C VAL A 353 23.52 -9.14 -8.42
N GLY A 354 23.31 -8.88 -7.13
CA GLY A 354 23.72 -7.64 -6.48
C GLY A 354 23.76 -7.80 -4.96
N THR A 355 24.66 -7.06 -4.32
CA THR A 355 24.81 -7.03 -2.86
C THR A 355 25.00 -5.59 -2.40
N TYR A 356 24.29 -5.21 -1.34
CA TYR A 356 24.28 -3.87 -0.79
C TYR A 356 24.55 -3.93 0.71
N ASP A 357 25.63 -3.28 1.15
CA ASP A 357 26.06 -3.22 2.55
C ASP A 357 25.25 -2.17 3.31
N ILE A 358 24.04 -2.57 3.71
CA ILE A 358 23.10 -1.75 4.48
C ILE A 358 22.76 -2.55 5.74
N PRO A 359 23.56 -2.52 6.81
CA PRO A 359 23.38 -3.41 7.95
C PRO A 359 22.03 -3.22 8.65
N ARG A 360 21.54 -4.26 9.35
CA ARG A 360 20.33 -4.15 10.17
C ARG A 360 20.60 -3.38 11.46
N SER A 361 19.67 -2.49 11.84
CA SER A 361 19.65 -1.99 13.21
C SER A 361 19.24 -3.10 14.17
N SER A 362 19.91 -3.17 15.32
CA SER A 362 19.67 -4.17 16.35
C SER A 362 18.38 -3.94 17.17
N GLY A 363 17.79 -2.74 17.13
CA GLY A 363 16.59 -2.42 17.93
C GLY A 363 15.27 -2.87 17.31
N PHE A 364 15.22 -3.12 15.99
CA PHE A 364 14.02 -3.65 15.32
C PHE A 364 13.94 -5.18 15.46
N GLY A 365 13.48 -5.65 16.61
CA GLY A 365 13.14 -7.05 16.81
C GLY A 365 12.17 -7.54 15.72
N GLY A 366 12.52 -8.63 15.04
CA GLY A 366 11.60 -9.25 14.09
C GLY A 366 11.65 -8.72 12.65
N GLY A 367 12.73 -8.07 12.18
CA GLY A 367 12.99 -7.92 10.73
C GLY A 367 12.04 -7.01 9.93
N LYS A 368 11.30 -6.12 10.59
CA LYS A 368 10.45 -5.09 9.96
C LYS A 368 11.15 -3.75 9.77
N ASP A 369 12.47 -3.78 9.53
CA ASP A 369 13.27 -2.59 9.24
C ASP A 369 13.13 -2.11 7.79
N ILE A 370 12.52 -2.91 6.91
CA ILE A 370 12.23 -2.53 5.53
C ILE A 370 10.74 -2.24 5.35
N ILE A 371 10.43 -1.14 4.66
CA ILE A 371 9.08 -0.64 4.42
C ILE A 371 8.84 -0.55 2.93
N PHE A 372 7.76 -1.13 2.45
CA PHE A 372 7.28 -0.93 1.09
C PHE A 372 6.05 -0.02 1.08
N PRO A 373 5.76 0.64 -0.05
CA PRO A 373 4.52 1.39 -0.22
C PRO A 373 3.32 0.49 0.07
N ASN A 374 2.44 0.97 0.94
CA ASN A 374 1.13 0.39 1.16
C ASN A 374 0.15 1.54 1.40
N THR A 375 -0.85 1.69 0.54
CA THR A 375 -1.84 2.76 0.71
C THR A 375 -2.91 2.41 1.74
N SER A 376 -3.01 1.14 2.14
CA SER A 376 -3.93 0.68 3.17
C SER A 376 -3.32 0.86 4.56
N GLY A 377 -4.14 1.25 5.53
CA GLY A 377 -3.74 1.34 6.93
C GLY A 377 -4.83 1.91 7.83
N THR A 378 -4.59 1.88 9.14
CA THR A 378 -5.48 2.42 10.18
C THR A 378 -4.75 3.20 11.27
N ASP A 379 -5.45 4.08 11.98
CA ASP A 379 -4.91 4.90 13.07
C ASP A 379 -5.06 4.28 14.45
N SER A 380 -5.47 3.02 14.53
CA SER A 380 -5.52 2.27 15.80
C SER A 380 -4.12 1.85 16.30
N ILE A 381 -4.02 1.39 17.56
CA ILE A 381 -2.79 0.80 18.15
C ILE A 381 -2.54 -0.61 17.63
#